data_AF-A0A2A5FXD5-F1
#
_entry.id   AF-A0A2A5FXD5-F1
#
_cell.length_a   1.000
_cell.length_b   1.000
_cell.length_c   1.000
_cell.angle_alpha   90.00
_cell.angle_beta   90.00
_cell.angle_gamma   90.00
#
_symmetry.space_group_name_H-M   'P 1'
#
loop_
_entity.id
_entity.type
_entity.pdbx_description
1 polymer ?
#
loop_
_entity_poly.entity_id
_entity_poly.type
_entity_poly.pdbx_seq_one_letter_code
_entity_poly.pdbx_strand_id
1 'polypeptide(L)'
;MIYVYLDWNVFDQIEKKDNLEETQRNIFSKIEQLISDNKIICPYSNAHINDLLRGHFKNPDYIPKDLETLKRLTNNLCIVQYWGNSQTTWHYRDVNEFFNSALDDKEVTAKSFIELADWDETGLLRKYLETLRLLPVPSNFKEIYKASPVFNLMFPRTKTEMTFLSLCEDLYDFSNNAKKDYSLYKSLRTYVNQVKAKLKKQQQMLSKLTR
;
A
#
# COMPACT_ATOMS: atom_id res chain seq x y z
N MET A 1 -27.42 18.36 13.21
CA MET A 1 -26.51 18.09 12.09
C MET A 1 -25.63 16.92 12.50
N ILE A 2 -25.63 15.83 11.74
CA ILE A 2 -24.98 14.56 12.13
C ILE A 2 -23.85 14.27 11.14
N TYR A 3 -22.67 13.89 11.64
CA TYR A 3 -21.57 13.43 10.79
C TYR A 3 -21.72 11.92 10.55
N VAL A 4 -21.77 11.52 9.29
CA VAL A 4 -21.93 10.12 8.88
C VAL A 4 -20.82 9.76 7.91
N TYR A 5 -20.01 8.78 8.27
CA TYR A 5 -19.01 8.22 7.37
C TYR A 5 -19.68 7.22 6.43
N LEU A 6 -19.54 7.42 5.12
CA LEU A 6 -20.05 6.52 4.09
C LEU A 6 -18.87 5.87 3.38
N ASP A 7 -19.01 4.59 3.03
CA ASP A 7 -18.02 3.85 2.25
C ASP A 7 -18.03 4.28 0.77
N TRP A 8 -16.91 4.10 0.05
CA TRP A 8 -16.81 4.43 -1.38
C TRP A 8 -17.94 3.80 -2.21
N ASN A 9 -18.31 2.56 -1.90
CA ASN A 9 -19.39 1.88 -2.63
C ASN A 9 -20.73 2.62 -2.54
N VAL A 10 -20.99 3.36 -1.46
CA VAL A 10 -22.23 4.15 -1.36
C VAL A 10 -22.19 5.33 -2.32
N PHE A 11 -21.05 6.01 -2.45
CA PHE A 11 -20.87 7.11 -3.40
C PHE A 11 -21.01 6.63 -4.84
N ASP A 12 -20.40 5.49 -5.18
CA ASP A 12 -20.50 4.84 -6.49
C ASP A 12 -21.96 4.51 -6.85
N GLN A 13 -22.73 3.99 -5.90
CA GLN A 13 -24.14 3.66 -6.13
C GLN A 13 -25.03 4.92 -6.25
N ILE A 14 -24.70 6.02 -5.56
CA ILE A 14 -25.38 7.30 -5.74
C ILE A 14 -25.12 7.86 -7.14
N GLU A 15 -23.89 7.75 -7.65
CA GLU A 15 -23.54 8.15 -9.03
C GLU A 15 -24.33 7.34 -10.07
N LYS A 16 -24.47 6.04 -9.86
CA LYS A 16 -25.10 5.09 -10.80
C LYS A 16 -26.59 4.85 -10.55
N LYS A 17 -27.23 5.63 -9.67
CA LYS A 17 -28.60 5.36 -9.17
C LYS A 17 -29.66 5.18 -10.26
N ASP A 18 -29.48 5.81 -11.42
CA ASP A 18 -30.41 5.72 -12.55
C ASP A 18 -30.42 4.32 -13.19
N ASN A 19 -29.35 3.54 -12.99
CA ASN A 19 -29.21 2.18 -13.48
C ASN A 19 -29.63 1.12 -12.44
N LEU A 20 -30.00 1.54 -11.23
CA LEU A 20 -30.37 0.63 -10.14
C LEU A 20 -31.87 0.29 -10.16
N GLU A 21 -32.20 -0.85 -9.55
CA GLU A 21 -33.56 -1.25 -9.25
C GLU A 21 -34.27 -0.21 -8.39
N GLU A 22 -35.60 -0.12 -8.52
CA GLU A 22 -36.42 0.93 -7.91
C GLU A 22 -36.23 1.02 -6.38
N THR A 23 -36.14 -0.13 -5.70
CA THR A 23 -35.93 -0.20 -4.26
C THR A 23 -34.58 0.41 -3.85
N GLN A 24 -33.50 0.05 -4.55
CA GLN A 24 -32.16 0.57 -4.29
C GLN A 24 -32.05 2.06 -4.64
N ARG A 25 -32.62 2.45 -5.79
CA ARG A 25 -32.68 3.85 -6.24
C ARG A 25 -33.34 4.74 -5.19
N ASN A 26 -34.44 4.28 -4.60
CA ASN A 26 -35.15 5.00 -3.54
C ASN A 26 -34.28 5.18 -2.28
N ILE A 27 -33.49 4.18 -1.91
CA ILE A 27 -32.57 4.26 -0.76
C ILE A 27 -31.47 5.27 -1.03
N PHE A 28 -30.74 5.16 -2.15
CA PHE A 28 -29.62 6.05 -2.46
C PHE A 28 -30.06 7.49 -2.72
N SER A 29 -31.22 7.69 -3.35
CA SER A 29 -31.82 9.02 -3.53
C SER A 29 -32.17 9.66 -2.18
N LYS A 30 -32.65 8.87 -1.22
CA LYS A 30 -32.93 9.36 0.13
C LYS A 30 -31.63 9.76 0.86
N ILE A 31 -30.56 8.98 0.72
CA ILE A 31 -29.25 9.33 1.31
C ILE A 31 -28.74 10.64 0.71
N GLU A 32 -28.76 10.78 -0.62
CA GLU A 32 -28.34 11.99 -1.31
C GLU A 32 -29.19 13.21 -0.90
N GLN A 33 -30.49 13.03 -0.72
CA GLN A 33 -31.37 14.10 -0.24
C GLN A 33 -31.05 14.49 1.21
N LEU A 34 -30.71 13.54 2.09
CA LEU A 34 -30.29 13.86 3.46
C LEU A 34 -29.00 14.69 3.49
N ILE A 35 -28.07 14.43 2.56
CA ILE A 35 -26.84 15.21 2.40
C ILE A 35 -27.18 16.61 1.88
N SER A 36 -27.98 16.68 0.81
CA SER A 36 -28.37 17.95 0.17
C SER A 36 -29.17 18.87 1.11
N ASP A 37 -30.03 18.28 1.95
CA ASP A 37 -30.79 18.98 2.99
C ASP A 37 -29.94 19.39 4.21
N ASN A 38 -28.62 19.13 4.20
CA ASN A 38 -27.71 19.32 5.34
C ASN A 38 -28.15 18.62 6.63
N LYS A 39 -28.97 17.56 6.54
CA LYS A 39 -29.34 16.73 7.69
C LYS A 39 -28.16 15.88 8.14
N ILE A 40 -27.38 15.41 7.17
CA ILE A 40 -26.11 14.71 7.41
C ILE A 40 -24.96 15.41 6.67
N ILE A 41 -23.77 15.35 7.27
CA ILE A 41 -22.51 15.74 6.64
C ILE A 41 -21.69 14.47 6.45
N CYS A 42 -21.19 14.25 5.25
CA CYS A 42 -20.39 13.08 4.92
C CYS A 42 -18.97 13.51 4.54
N PRO A 43 -17.93 13.23 5.35
CA PRO A 43 -16.57 13.43 4.91
C PRO A 43 -16.12 12.35 3.93
N TYR A 44 -15.14 12.69 3.10
CA TYR A 44 -14.30 11.68 2.45
C TYR A 44 -13.02 11.40 3.26
N SER A 45 -12.26 10.37 2.91
CA SER A 45 -11.00 10.03 3.57
C SER A 45 -9.93 9.57 2.58
N ASN A 46 -8.72 9.34 3.11
CA ASN A 46 -7.62 8.74 2.34
C ASN A 46 -7.99 7.37 1.74
N ALA A 47 -8.94 6.64 2.33
CA ALA A 47 -9.40 5.36 1.79
C ALA A 47 -10.12 5.56 0.45
N HIS A 48 -11.03 6.53 0.39
CA HIS A 48 -11.77 6.85 -0.85
C HIS A 48 -10.82 7.27 -1.98
N ILE A 49 -9.86 8.16 -1.69
CA ILE A 49 -8.85 8.56 -2.68
C ILE A 49 -8.02 7.36 -3.15
N ASN A 50 -7.66 6.44 -2.25
CA ASN A 50 -6.92 5.24 -2.64
C ASN A 50 -7.71 4.27 -3.51
N ASP A 51 -9.02 4.14 -3.28
CA ASP A 51 -9.89 3.32 -4.12
C ASP A 51 -10.08 3.95 -5.51
N LEU A 52 -10.22 5.28 -5.58
CA LEU A 52 -10.20 6.02 -6.84
C LEU A 52 -8.88 5.86 -7.60
N LEU A 53 -7.73 5.93 -6.92
CA LEU A 53 -6.43 5.73 -7.56
C LEU A 53 -6.30 4.32 -8.13
N ARG A 54 -6.80 3.30 -7.42
CA ARG A 54 -6.84 1.93 -7.95
C ARG A 54 -7.76 1.81 -9.16
N GLY A 55 -8.88 2.52 -9.14
CA GLY A 55 -9.79 2.66 -10.29
C GLY A 55 -9.09 3.30 -11.49
N HIS A 56 -8.35 4.39 -11.26
CA HIS A 56 -7.63 5.15 -12.29
C HIS A 56 -6.64 4.28 -13.06
N PHE A 57 -5.84 3.47 -12.36
CA PHE A 57 -4.90 2.55 -13.03
C PHE A 57 -5.59 1.45 -13.85
N LYS A 58 -6.86 1.15 -13.60
CA LYS A 58 -7.65 0.17 -14.37
C LYS A 58 -8.41 0.83 -15.52
N ASN A 59 -9.00 1.99 -15.28
CA ASN A 59 -9.82 2.72 -16.24
C ASN A 59 -9.82 4.22 -15.91
N PRO A 60 -8.95 5.03 -16.54
CA PRO A 60 -8.84 6.46 -16.25
C PRO A 60 -10.10 7.26 -16.58
N ASP A 61 -10.88 6.83 -17.57
CA ASP A 61 -11.96 7.62 -18.18
C ASP A 61 -13.14 7.90 -17.22
N TYR A 62 -13.32 7.08 -16.19
CA TYR A 62 -14.44 7.19 -15.25
C TYR A 62 -14.14 8.08 -14.03
N ILE A 63 -12.87 8.36 -13.78
CA ILE A 63 -12.40 9.06 -12.58
C ILE A 63 -12.90 10.50 -12.47
N PRO A 64 -13.01 11.30 -13.54
CA PRO A 64 -13.49 12.68 -13.42
C PRO A 64 -14.90 12.77 -12.80
N LYS A 65 -15.81 11.87 -13.20
CA LYS A 65 -17.20 11.85 -12.71
C LYS A 65 -17.28 11.40 -11.24
N ASP A 66 -16.44 10.44 -10.88
CA ASP A 66 -16.31 9.95 -9.51
C ASP A 66 -15.79 11.04 -8.56
N LEU A 67 -14.77 11.80 -8.98
CA LEU A 67 -14.22 12.93 -8.23
C LEU A 67 -15.25 14.05 -8.06
N GLU A 68 -16.04 14.35 -9.10
CA GLU A 68 -17.12 15.34 -9.04
C GLU A 68 -18.21 14.92 -8.04
N THR A 69 -18.61 13.64 -8.08
CA THR A 69 -19.60 13.09 -7.14
C THR A 69 -19.10 13.18 -5.70
N LEU A 70 -17.85 12.78 -5.45
CA LEU A 70 -17.26 12.85 -4.12
C LEU A 70 -17.14 14.31 -3.64
N LYS A 71 -16.68 15.23 -4.50
CA LYS A 71 -16.61 16.67 -4.19
C LYS A 71 -17.97 17.25 -3.84
N ARG A 72 -19.00 16.96 -4.63
CA ARG A 72 -20.37 17.44 -4.44
C ARG A 72 -21.00 16.93 -3.14
N LEU A 73 -20.86 15.64 -2.85
CA LEU A 73 -21.52 15.02 -1.69
C LEU A 73 -20.80 15.30 -0.38
N THR A 74 -19.50 15.59 -0.42
CA THR A 74 -18.70 15.84 0.79
C THR A 74 -18.39 17.31 1.02
N ASN A 75 -18.66 18.18 0.04
CA ASN A 75 -18.31 19.59 0.05
C ASN A 75 -16.84 19.82 0.46
N ASN A 76 -15.94 19.00 -0.09
CA ASN A 76 -14.50 19.01 0.19
C ASN A 76 -14.11 18.76 1.67
N LEU A 77 -15.03 18.30 2.51
CA LEU A 77 -14.72 17.90 3.88
C LEU A 77 -14.05 16.52 3.89
N CYS A 78 -12.85 16.43 4.45
CA CYS A 78 -12.18 15.17 4.69
C CYS A 78 -11.88 14.91 6.16
N ILE A 79 -11.83 13.62 6.48
CA ILE A 79 -11.28 13.11 7.74
C ILE A 79 -9.89 12.56 7.47
N VAL A 80 -8.89 13.14 8.14
CA VAL A 80 -7.47 12.83 7.92
C VAL A 80 -6.75 12.66 9.25
N GLN A 81 -5.70 11.85 9.23
CA GLN A 81 -4.73 11.75 10.30
C GLN A 81 -3.36 12.10 9.72
N TYR A 82 -2.76 13.17 10.23
CA TYR A 82 -1.44 13.61 9.80
C TYR A 82 -0.33 12.78 10.44
N TRP A 83 0.78 12.65 9.72
CA TRP A 83 1.96 11.96 10.23
C TRP A 83 2.45 12.60 11.53
N GLY A 84 2.71 11.76 12.54
CA GLY A 84 3.12 12.21 13.88
C GLY A 84 1.98 12.70 14.77
N ASN A 85 0.73 12.70 14.30
CA ASN A 85 -0.44 13.01 15.13
C ASN A 85 -1.24 11.75 15.45
N SER A 86 -1.58 11.55 16.73
CA SER A 86 -2.37 10.40 17.19
C SER A 86 -3.88 10.60 17.00
N GLN A 87 -4.33 11.83 16.72
CA GLN A 87 -5.75 12.16 16.56
C GLN A 87 -6.13 12.38 15.10
N THR A 88 -7.34 11.96 14.75
CA THR A 88 -7.99 12.31 13.49
C THR A 88 -8.55 13.72 13.57
N THR A 89 -8.45 14.46 12.46
CA THR A 89 -9.00 15.82 12.34
C THR A 89 -9.84 15.95 11.09
N TRP A 90 -10.78 16.88 11.16
CA TRP A 90 -11.49 17.41 10.00
C TRP A 90 -10.58 18.37 9.26
N HIS A 91 -10.62 18.32 7.94
CA HIS A 91 -9.88 19.25 7.08
C HIS A 91 -10.71 19.52 5.82
N TYR A 92 -10.69 20.76 5.34
CA TYR A 92 -11.28 21.09 4.05
C TYR A 92 -10.18 21.07 3.00
N ARG A 93 -10.25 20.12 2.08
CA ARG A 93 -9.27 19.96 1.01
C ARG A 93 -10.00 19.62 -0.29
N ASP A 94 -9.61 20.26 -1.38
CA ASP A 94 -10.21 19.95 -2.68
C ASP A 94 -9.92 18.49 -3.06
N VAL A 95 -10.98 17.77 -3.42
CA VAL A 95 -10.90 16.34 -3.76
C VAL A 95 -9.96 16.11 -4.97
N ASN A 96 -9.97 16.99 -5.97
CA ASN A 96 -9.11 16.85 -7.15
C ASN A 96 -7.66 17.12 -6.80
N GLU A 97 -7.40 18.17 -6.03
CA GLU A 97 -6.05 18.49 -5.56
C GLU A 97 -5.47 17.33 -4.74
N PHE A 98 -6.27 16.73 -3.86
CA PHE A 98 -5.82 15.58 -3.09
C PHE A 98 -5.61 14.35 -4.00
N PHE A 99 -6.52 14.06 -4.92
CA PHE A 99 -6.36 12.95 -5.84
C PHE A 99 -5.08 13.09 -6.69
N ASN A 100 -4.84 14.26 -7.28
CA ASN A 100 -3.66 14.53 -8.10
C ASN A 100 -2.36 14.43 -7.28
N SER A 101 -2.33 15.05 -6.09
CA SER A 101 -1.20 14.93 -5.17
C SER A 101 -0.89 13.47 -4.81
N ALA A 102 -1.92 12.64 -4.62
CA ALA A 102 -1.75 11.22 -4.32
C ALA A 102 -1.42 10.36 -5.55
N LEU A 103 -1.75 10.83 -6.76
CA LEU A 103 -1.35 10.23 -8.03
C LEU A 103 0.15 10.48 -8.27
N ASP A 104 0.58 11.73 -8.13
CA ASP A 104 1.99 12.14 -8.24
C ASP A 104 2.87 11.35 -7.26
N ASP A 105 2.45 11.24 -5.99
CA ASP A 105 3.17 10.46 -4.96
C ASP A 105 3.31 8.97 -5.34
N LYS A 106 2.33 8.40 -6.05
CA LYS A 106 2.37 6.99 -6.47
C LYS A 106 3.21 6.75 -7.72
N GLU A 107 3.18 7.67 -8.68
CA GLU A 107 4.01 7.58 -9.89
C GLU A 107 5.51 7.68 -9.57
N VAL A 108 5.87 8.34 -8.48
CA VAL A 108 7.27 8.50 -8.04
C VAL A 108 7.89 7.20 -7.47
N THR A 109 7.09 6.17 -7.16
CA THR A 109 7.65 4.90 -6.67
C THR A 109 8.15 4.03 -7.81
N ALA A 110 9.48 3.87 -7.91
CA ALA A 110 10.10 2.94 -8.84
C ALA A 110 9.45 1.54 -8.77
N LYS A 111 9.23 0.90 -9.91
CA LYS A 111 8.59 -0.43 -9.98
C LYS A 111 9.59 -1.54 -9.73
N SER A 112 10.88 -1.27 -9.95
CA SER A 112 11.98 -2.20 -9.73
C SER A 112 13.17 -1.51 -9.06
N PHE A 113 14.08 -2.30 -8.50
CA PHE A 113 15.32 -1.77 -7.93
C PHE A 113 16.18 -1.08 -9.00
N ILE A 114 16.12 -1.52 -10.26
CA ILE A 114 16.90 -0.95 -11.36
C ILE A 114 16.39 0.45 -11.73
N GLU A 115 15.08 0.67 -11.71
CA GLU A 115 14.45 1.97 -11.99
C GLU A 115 14.85 3.05 -10.97
N LEU A 116 15.36 2.68 -9.79
CA LEU A 116 15.95 3.64 -8.84
C LEU A 116 17.18 4.37 -9.40
N ALA A 117 17.77 3.89 -10.49
CA ALA A 117 18.89 4.54 -11.16
C ALA A 117 18.47 5.42 -12.34
N ASP A 118 17.19 5.51 -12.70
CA ASP A 118 16.76 6.21 -13.92
C ASP A 118 16.90 7.73 -13.86
N TRP A 119 17.01 8.30 -12.65
CA TRP A 119 17.30 9.72 -12.45
C TRP A 119 18.78 10.07 -12.70
N ASP A 120 19.68 9.08 -12.73
CA ASP A 120 21.11 9.33 -12.87
C ASP A 120 21.53 9.43 -14.34
N GLU A 121 21.54 10.67 -14.84
CA GLU A 121 21.98 11.02 -16.19
C GLU A 121 23.48 10.72 -16.43
N THR A 122 24.29 10.58 -15.36
CA THR A 122 25.72 10.28 -15.51
C THR A 122 25.99 8.81 -15.90
N GLY A 123 25.00 7.93 -15.66
CA GLY A 123 25.10 6.50 -15.90
C GLY A 123 25.98 5.73 -14.91
N LEU A 124 26.52 6.40 -13.88
CA LEU A 124 27.35 5.78 -12.84
C LEU A 124 26.58 4.72 -12.04
N LEU A 125 25.32 5.00 -11.69
CA LEU A 125 24.46 4.06 -10.99
C LEU A 125 24.14 2.85 -11.87
N ARG A 126 23.90 3.05 -13.18
CA ARG A 126 23.70 1.92 -14.11
C ARG A 126 24.95 1.04 -14.17
N LYS A 127 26.16 1.62 -14.19
CA LYS A 127 27.43 0.87 -14.13
C LYS A 127 27.64 0.15 -12.80
N TYR A 128 27.21 0.76 -11.70
CA TYR A 128 27.20 0.09 -10.40
C TYR A 128 26.25 -1.12 -10.38
N LEU A 129 25.03 -0.99 -10.93
CA LEU A 129 24.09 -2.10 -11.05
C LEU A 129 24.64 -3.24 -11.93
N GLU A 130 25.33 -2.91 -13.03
CA GLU A 130 26.05 -3.91 -13.84
C GLU A 130 27.12 -4.64 -13.01
N THR A 131 27.82 -3.93 -12.13
CA THR A 131 28.80 -4.54 -11.23
C THR A 131 28.14 -5.52 -10.26
N LEU A 132 27.00 -5.14 -9.65
CA LEU A 132 26.23 -6.03 -8.77
C LEU A 132 25.71 -7.28 -9.49
N ARG A 133 25.44 -7.19 -10.79
CA ARG A 133 25.03 -8.34 -11.61
C ARG A 133 26.16 -9.36 -11.77
N LEU A 134 27.41 -8.91 -11.77
CA LEU A 134 28.58 -9.78 -11.92
C LEU A 134 29.10 -10.34 -10.58
N LEU A 135 28.72 -9.73 -9.46
CA LEU A 135 29.15 -10.16 -8.14
C LEU A 135 28.23 -11.28 -7.63
N PRO A 136 28.76 -12.49 -7.37
CA PRO A 136 27.98 -13.58 -6.80
C PRO A 136 27.70 -13.32 -5.32
N VAL A 137 26.50 -13.68 -4.86
CA VAL A 137 26.24 -13.79 -3.41
C VAL A 137 27.01 -14.97 -2.81
N PRO A 138 27.33 -14.96 -1.50
CA PRO A 138 28.01 -16.06 -0.84
C PRO A 138 27.32 -17.41 -1.08
N SER A 139 28.10 -18.47 -1.35
CA SER A 139 27.56 -19.79 -1.70
C SER A 139 26.68 -20.40 -0.59
N ASN A 140 26.97 -20.08 0.67
CA ASN A 140 26.18 -20.48 1.84
C ASN A 140 24.82 -19.76 1.94
N PHE A 141 24.55 -18.74 1.12
CA PHE A 141 23.24 -18.07 1.09
C PHE A 141 22.11 -19.07 0.83
N LYS A 142 22.34 -20.11 0.02
CA LYS A 142 21.32 -21.14 -0.27
C LYS A 142 20.82 -21.90 0.96
N GLU A 143 21.55 -21.86 2.07
CA GLU A 143 21.14 -22.51 3.31
C GLU A 143 19.89 -21.87 3.93
N ILE A 144 19.60 -20.59 3.63
CA ILE A 144 18.40 -19.92 4.15
C ILE A 144 17.11 -20.62 3.68
N TYR A 145 17.10 -21.17 2.46
CA TYR A 145 15.90 -21.83 1.91
C TYR A 145 15.54 -23.11 2.66
N LYS A 146 16.51 -23.73 3.35
CA LYS A 146 16.27 -24.88 4.24
C LYS A 146 15.70 -24.45 5.59
N ALA A 147 15.94 -23.21 6.01
CA ALA A 147 15.54 -22.70 7.31
C ALA A 147 14.03 -22.37 7.37
N SER A 148 13.46 -21.85 6.28
CA SER A 148 12.02 -21.57 6.20
C SER A 148 11.54 -21.43 4.75
N PRO A 149 10.32 -21.94 4.42
CA PRO A 149 9.70 -21.71 3.13
C PRO A 149 9.52 -20.24 2.76
N VAL A 150 9.41 -19.34 3.76
CA VAL A 150 9.24 -17.88 3.54
C VAL A 150 10.38 -17.31 2.68
N PHE A 151 11.58 -17.87 2.76
CA PHE A 151 12.71 -17.39 1.97
C PHE A 151 12.58 -17.70 0.48
N ASN A 152 11.78 -18.70 0.08
CA ASN A 152 11.46 -18.89 -1.34
C ASN A 152 10.54 -17.78 -1.87
N LEU A 153 9.74 -17.16 -1.00
CA LEU A 153 8.89 -16.03 -1.35
C LEU A 153 9.67 -14.70 -1.30
N MET A 154 10.63 -14.60 -0.36
CA MET A 154 11.46 -13.40 -0.22
C MET A 154 12.55 -13.29 -1.28
N PHE A 155 13.18 -14.41 -1.65
CA PHE A 155 14.36 -14.43 -2.51
C PHE A 155 14.23 -15.35 -3.73
N PRO A 156 13.18 -15.21 -4.56
CA PRO A 156 12.97 -16.07 -5.72
C PRO A 156 14.04 -15.89 -6.81
N ARG A 157 14.46 -14.66 -7.12
CA ARG A 157 15.47 -14.41 -8.18
C ARG A 157 16.87 -14.79 -7.73
N THR A 158 17.21 -14.48 -6.49
CA THR A 158 18.50 -14.84 -5.88
C THR A 158 18.70 -16.35 -5.86
N LYS A 159 17.63 -17.13 -5.76
CA LYS A 159 17.69 -18.60 -5.78
C LYS A 159 18.25 -19.14 -7.09
N THR A 160 17.91 -18.49 -8.20
CA THR A 160 18.32 -18.90 -9.56
C THR A 160 19.61 -18.21 -9.99
N GLU A 161 19.69 -16.89 -9.82
CA GLU A 161 20.77 -16.08 -10.38
C GLU A 161 21.99 -16.01 -9.45
N MET A 162 21.78 -16.04 -8.13
CA MET A 162 22.86 -15.98 -7.13
C MET A 162 23.80 -14.77 -7.29
N THR A 163 23.26 -13.61 -7.70
CA THR A 163 24.00 -12.34 -7.84
C THR A 163 23.57 -11.33 -6.79
N PHE A 164 24.43 -10.35 -6.48
CA PHE A 164 24.02 -9.26 -5.59
C PHE A 164 22.90 -8.42 -6.19
N LEU A 165 22.84 -8.27 -7.52
CA LEU A 165 21.72 -7.58 -8.16
C LEU A 165 20.39 -8.29 -7.89
N SER A 166 20.33 -9.60 -8.10
CA SER A 166 19.11 -10.38 -7.83
C SER A 166 18.69 -10.32 -6.36
N LEU A 167 19.66 -10.28 -5.42
CA LEU A 167 19.39 -10.05 -4.00
C LEU A 167 18.78 -8.67 -3.73
N CYS A 168 19.31 -7.61 -4.35
CA CYS A 168 18.77 -6.27 -4.20
C CYS A 168 17.35 -6.15 -4.79
N GLU A 169 17.10 -6.75 -5.96
CA GLU A 169 15.76 -6.79 -6.56
C GLU A 169 14.76 -7.52 -5.66
N ASP A 170 15.11 -8.71 -5.17
CA ASP A 170 14.27 -9.50 -4.27
C ASP A 170 13.96 -8.73 -2.96
N LEU A 171 14.95 -8.04 -2.38
CA LEU A 171 14.75 -7.20 -1.20
C LEU A 171 13.81 -6.01 -1.46
N TYR A 172 13.97 -5.37 -2.62
CA TYR A 172 13.13 -4.26 -3.06
C TYR A 172 11.68 -4.71 -3.26
N ASP A 173 11.49 -5.79 -4.03
CA ASP A 173 10.19 -6.40 -4.29
C ASP A 173 9.52 -6.85 -2.99
N PHE A 174 10.27 -7.46 -2.07
CA PHE A 174 9.77 -7.84 -0.75
C PHE A 174 9.31 -6.62 0.05
N SER A 175 10.09 -5.53 0.10
CA SER A 175 9.73 -4.29 0.81
C SER A 175 8.42 -3.69 0.30
N ASN A 176 8.22 -3.71 -1.02
CA ASN A 176 7.02 -3.21 -1.68
C ASN A 176 5.81 -4.13 -1.47
N ASN A 177 6.02 -5.44 -1.46
CA ASN A 177 4.95 -6.44 -1.39
C ASN A 177 4.55 -6.78 0.05
N ALA A 178 5.48 -6.76 1.02
CA ALA A 178 5.18 -7.08 2.42
C ALA A 178 4.15 -6.13 3.05
N LYS A 179 4.05 -4.89 2.55
CA LYS A 179 3.00 -3.93 2.95
C LYS A 179 1.63 -4.28 2.38
N LYS A 180 1.58 -4.95 1.23
CA LYS A 180 0.35 -5.29 0.49
C LYS A 180 -0.15 -6.69 0.85
N ASP A 181 0.75 -7.63 1.09
CA ASP A 181 0.46 -9.01 1.47
C ASP A 181 0.78 -9.26 2.96
N TYR A 182 -0.25 -9.16 3.79
CA TYR A 182 -0.13 -9.40 5.23
C TYR A 182 0.31 -10.84 5.55
N SER A 183 0.00 -11.81 4.69
CA SER A 183 0.36 -13.22 4.93
C SER A 183 1.87 -13.44 4.82
N LEU A 184 2.52 -12.78 3.87
CA LEU A 184 3.96 -12.78 3.67
C LEU A 184 4.67 -12.17 4.88
N TYR A 185 4.23 -10.98 5.32
CA TYR A 185 4.78 -10.32 6.52
C TYR A 185 4.61 -11.17 7.78
N LYS A 186 3.42 -11.74 8.00
CA LYS A 186 3.12 -12.60 9.15
C LYS A 186 4.02 -13.83 9.18
N SER A 187 4.30 -14.43 8.02
CA SER A 187 5.17 -15.61 7.89
C SER A 187 6.61 -15.29 8.30
N LEU A 188 7.17 -14.18 7.81
CA LEU A 188 8.51 -13.73 8.21
C LEU A 188 8.58 -13.41 9.70
N ARG A 189 7.60 -12.66 10.23
CA ARG A 189 7.53 -12.32 11.66
C ARG A 189 7.49 -13.57 12.54
N THR A 190 6.73 -14.59 12.12
CA THR A 190 6.63 -15.87 12.84
C THR A 190 7.99 -16.55 12.90
N TYR A 191 8.69 -16.66 11.76
CA TYR A 191 10.03 -17.22 11.70
C TYR A 191 11.02 -16.48 12.63
N VAL A 192 11.04 -15.13 12.56
CA VAL A 192 11.92 -14.31 13.41
C VAL A 192 11.65 -14.55 14.90
N ASN A 193 10.38 -14.62 15.30
CA ASN A 193 10.00 -14.92 16.68
C ASN A 193 10.45 -16.31 17.13
N GLN A 194 10.34 -17.33 16.26
CA GLN A 194 10.81 -18.68 16.55
C GLN A 194 12.33 -18.73 16.74
N VAL A 195 13.09 -18.07 15.87
CA VAL A 195 14.56 -17.97 15.98
C VAL A 195 14.94 -17.25 17.27
N LYS A 196 14.29 -16.14 17.60
CA LYS A 196 14.51 -15.39 18.85
C LYS A 196 14.27 -16.25 20.09
N ALA A 197 13.20 -17.05 20.09
CA ALA A 197 12.90 -17.96 21.20
C ALA A 197 13.97 -19.06 21.35
N LYS A 198 14.42 -19.64 20.23
CA LYS A 198 15.49 -20.66 20.23
C LYS A 198 16.80 -20.10 20.78
N LEU A 199 17.21 -18.90 20.35
CA LEU A 199 18.43 -18.23 20.83
C LEU A 199 18.37 -17.96 22.33
N LYS A 200 17.24 -17.46 22.86
CA LYS A 200 17.05 -17.26 24.30
C LYS A 200 17.21 -18.57 25.08
N LYS A 201 16.62 -19.67 24.59
CA LYS A 201 16.74 -20.98 25.22
C LYS A 201 18.18 -21.49 25.23
N GLN A 202 18.93 -21.28 24.15
CA GLN A 202 20.36 -21.64 24.10
C GLN A 202 21.21 -20.83 25.09
N GLN A 203 20.99 -19.52 25.19
CA GLN A 203 21.67 -18.67 26.18
C GLN A 203 21.36 -19.12 27.62
N GLN A 204 20.11 -19.50 27.91
CA GLN A 204 19.72 -20.06 29.20
C GLN A 204 20.37 -21.42 29.50
N MET A 205 20.63 -22.25 28.51
CA MET A 205 21.34 -23.52 28.70
C MET A 205 22.83 -23.30 28.95
N LEU A 206 23.48 -22.43 28.17
CA LEU A 206 24.91 -22.10 28.33
C LEU A 206 25.21 -21.52 29.72
N SER A 207 24.37 -20.60 30.21
CA SER A 207 24.50 -20.02 31.55
C SER A 207 24.29 -21.03 32.69
N LYS A 208 23.56 -22.13 32.45
CA LYS A 208 23.39 -23.23 33.42
C LYS A 208 24.55 -24.22 33.42
N LEU A 209 25.29 -24.33 32.31
CA LEU A 209 26.46 -25.22 32.17
C LEU A 209 27.77 -24.57 32.66
N THR A 210 27.77 -23.25 32.87
CA THR A 210 28.92 -22.45 33.29
C THR A 210 28.82 -21.97 34.76
N ARG A 211 27.85 -22.50 35.51
CA ARG A 211 27.73 -22.42 36.97
C ARG A 211 27.97 -23.80 37.57
#